data_AF-A0A543EXL8-F1
#
_entry.id   AF-A0A543EXL8-F1
#
_cell.length_a   1.000
_cell.length_b   1.000
_cell.length_c   1.000
_cell.angle_alpha   90.00
_cell.angle_beta   90.00
_cell.angle_gamma   90.00
#
_symmetry.space_group_name_H-M   'P 1'
#
loop_
_entity.id
_entity.type
_entity.pdbx_description
1 polymer ?
#
loop_
_entity_poly.entity_id
_entity_poly.type
_entity_poly.pdbx_seq_one_letter_code
_entity_poly.pdbx_strand_id
1 'polypeptide(L)'
;MRQRLTFGLGVASVVMAAAGILAPQAVARELAPGLSCEGYSCRNDTDDTYRVESVVTCSDGVGQITVVTYARPQATTDLRIGCPTKTIPGQLQQQPPVLNPDGPGYIYPPPTMGPPQVKITHPVLVEHRSAVVDNSPRQEPTGSAG
;
A
#
# COMPACT_ATOMS: atom_id res chain seq x y z
N MET A 1 -1.09 12.88 82.10
CA MET A 1 -0.42 12.15 80.99
C MET A 1 -1.47 11.68 80.01
N ARG A 2 -1.08 11.55 78.73
CA ARG A 2 -1.88 11.70 77.50
C ARG A 2 -2.99 10.67 77.23
N GLN A 3 -4.09 11.19 76.68
CA GLN A 3 -5.12 10.61 75.78
C GLN A 3 -4.52 9.68 74.69
N ARG A 4 -5.20 8.73 74.02
CA ARG A 4 -6.59 8.20 73.94
C ARG A 4 -6.48 6.82 73.22
N LEU A 5 -7.41 5.91 73.49
CA LEU A 5 -7.64 4.63 72.81
C LEU A 5 -8.30 4.81 71.43
N THR A 6 -7.94 3.99 70.43
CA THR A 6 -8.93 3.35 69.53
C THR A 6 -8.36 2.18 68.73
N PHE A 7 -9.10 1.07 68.74
CA PHE A 7 -8.94 -0.16 67.95
C PHE A 7 -9.39 0.04 66.48
N GLY A 8 -8.89 -0.78 65.55
CA GLY A 8 -9.48 -0.92 64.21
C GLY A 8 -8.84 -2.02 63.35
N LEU A 9 -9.62 -3.07 63.05
CA LEU A 9 -9.35 -4.27 62.24
C LEU A 9 -9.68 -4.06 60.75
N GLY A 10 -9.06 -4.87 59.87
CA GLY A 10 -9.51 -5.18 58.49
C GLY A 10 -8.87 -4.32 57.39
N VAL A 11 -8.60 -4.76 56.16
CA VAL A 11 -9.19 -5.82 55.32
C VAL A 11 -8.15 -6.24 54.25
N ALA A 12 -8.17 -7.51 53.82
CA ALA A 12 -7.37 -8.05 52.72
C ALA A 12 -7.96 -7.75 51.32
N SER A 13 -7.13 -7.57 50.29
CA SER A 13 -7.43 -8.04 48.93
C SER A 13 -6.23 -7.93 47.96
N VAL A 14 -6.11 -8.98 47.14
CA VAL A 14 -5.13 -9.23 46.07
C VAL A 14 -5.55 -8.51 44.79
N VAL A 15 -4.62 -7.91 44.03
CA VAL A 15 -4.73 -7.83 42.56
C VAL A 15 -3.35 -7.97 41.91
N MET A 16 -3.17 -9.04 41.13
CA MET A 16 -2.07 -9.22 40.18
C MET A 16 -2.12 -8.12 39.11
N ALA A 17 -0.98 -7.54 38.76
CA ALA A 17 -0.80 -6.93 37.45
C ALA A 17 0.29 -7.73 36.73
N ALA A 18 -0.15 -8.68 35.91
CA ALA A 18 0.72 -9.32 34.93
C ALA A 18 1.31 -8.22 34.05
N ALA A 19 2.64 -8.13 34.01
CA ALA A 19 3.34 -7.40 32.96
C ALA A 19 3.14 -8.18 31.66
N GLY A 20 1.95 -8.05 31.07
CA GLY A 20 1.71 -8.44 29.70
C GLY A 20 2.62 -7.55 28.85
N ILE A 21 3.63 -8.15 28.23
CA ILE A 21 4.36 -7.55 27.13
C ILE A 21 3.28 -7.30 26.08
N LEU A 22 2.76 -6.08 26.05
CA LEU A 22 1.89 -5.62 24.99
C LEU A 22 2.73 -5.78 23.73
N ALA A 23 2.38 -6.78 22.92
CA ALA A 23 2.72 -6.77 21.51
C ALA A 23 2.43 -5.35 21.00
N PRO A 24 3.29 -4.76 20.14
CA PRO A 24 3.01 -3.45 19.60
C PRO A 24 1.57 -3.48 19.09
N GLN A 25 0.70 -2.69 19.74
CA GLN A 25 -0.65 -2.47 19.23
C GLN A 25 -0.39 -2.06 17.79
N ALA A 26 -0.85 -2.85 16.83
CA ALA A 26 -0.92 -2.38 15.46
C ALA A 26 -1.86 -1.16 15.56
N VAL A 27 -1.28 0.02 15.69
CA VAL A 27 -2.04 1.27 15.68
C VAL A 27 -2.46 1.39 14.23
N ALA A 28 -3.57 0.72 13.88
CA ALA A 28 -4.35 1.05 12.71
C ALA A 28 -4.59 2.55 12.84
N ARG A 29 -3.92 3.32 11.98
CA ARG A 29 -4.00 4.77 12.02
C ARG A 29 -5.46 5.09 11.73
N GLU A 30 -6.19 5.54 12.75
CA GLU A 30 -7.61 5.80 12.64
C GLU A 30 -7.80 6.97 11.66
N LEU A 31 -8.26 6.66 10.44
CA LEU A 31 -8.42 7.62 9.35
C LEU A 31 -9.67 8.48 9.58
N ALA A 32 -10.73 7.83 10.07
CA ALA A 32 -11.98 8.42 10.52
C ALA A 32 -12.68 7.44 11.49
N PRO A 33 -13.53 7.93 12.40
CA PRO A 33 -14.30 7.06 13.29
C PRO A 33 -15.15 6.04 12.51
N GLY A 34 -15.06 4.76 12.87
CA GLY A 34 -15.82 3.67 12.23
C GLY A 34 -15.30 3.25 10.84
N LEU A 35 -14.18 3.81 10.39
CA LEU A 35 -13.49 3.41 9.17
C LEU A 35 -12.16 2.72 9.49
N SER A 36 -12.02 1.48 9.05
CA SER A 36 -10.81 0.67 9.21
C SER A 36 -10.26 0.27 7.85
N CYS A 37 -9.10 0.80 7.46
CA CYS A 37 -8.43 0.44 6.22
C CYS A 37 -7.12 -0.30 6.49
N GLU A 38 -6.97 -1.47 5.89
CA GLU A 38 -5.78 -2.32 5.98
C GLU A 38 -5.41 -2.85 4.58
N GLY A 39 -4.19 -2.53 4.14
CA GLY A 39 -3.66 -2.97 2.86
C GLY A 39 -4.53 -2.52 1.68
N TYR A 40 -5.25 -3.47 1.07
CA TYR A 40 -6.08 -3.24 -0.11
C TYR A 40 -7.57 -3.23 0.21
N SER A 41 -7.97 -3.17 1.48
CA SER A 41 -9.37 -3.23 1.88
C SER A 41 -9.70 -2.17 2.92
N CYS A 42 -10.88 -1.57 2.79
CA CYS A 42 -11.45 -0.64 3.75
C CYS A 42 -12.81 -1.15 4.21
N ARG A 43 -12.97 -1.35 5.51
CA ARG A 43 -14.26 -1.61 6.15
C ARG A 43 -14.81 -0.32 6.73
N ASN A 44 -16.05 -0.03 6.40
CA ASN A 44 -16.80 1.11 6.90
C ASN A 44 -18.04 0.60 7.65
N ASP A 45 -18.02 0.79 8.98
CA ASP A 45 -19.07 0.35 9.90
C ASP A 45 -20.09 1.49 10.17
N THR A 46 -20.03 2.59 9.41
CA THR A 46 -20.90 3.77 9.52
C THR A 46 -21.98 3.80 8.42
N ASP A 47 -22.92 4.73 8.55
CA ASP A 47 -23.99 4.99 7.56
C ASP A 47 -23.59 5.99 6.47
N ASP A 48 -22.40 6.60 6.58
CA ASP A 48 -21.86 7.56 5.62
C ASP A 48 -20.94 6.87 4.60
N THR A 49 -20.82 7.45 3.41
CA THR A 49 -19.79 7.05 2.44
C THR A 49 -18.52 7.84 2.69
N TYR A 50 -17.37 7.17 2.76
CA TYR A 50 -16.07 7.85 2.89
C TYR A 50 -15.29 7.83 1.58
N ARG A 51 -14.84 9.00 1.14
CA ARG A 51 -13.78 9.13 0.14
C ARG A 51 -12.44 8.93 0.83
N VAL A 52 -11.82 7.78 0.58
CA VAL A 52 -10.51 7.40 1.11
C VAL A 52 -9.44 7.70 0.07
N GLU A 53 -8.42 8.44 0.48
CA GLU A 53 -7.24 8.72 -0.35
C GLU A 53 -6.06 7.88 0.14
N SER A 54 -5.46 7.13 -0.78
CA SER A 54 -4.34 6.23 -0.50
C SER A 54 -3.19 6.52 -1.45
N VAL A 55 -1.97 6.37 -0.95
CA VAL A 55 -0.75 6.44 -1.76
C VAL A 55 -0.20 5.04 -1.90
N VAL A 56 -0.03 4.60 -3.14
CA VAL A 56 0.52 3.28 -3.47
C VAL A 56 1.93 3.47 -3.99
N THR A 57 2.89 2.78 -3.38
CA THR A 57 4.25 2.68 -3.91
C THR A 57 4.35 1.44 -4.78
N CYS A 58 4.90 1.59 -5.98
CA CYS A 58 5.10 0.51 -6.94
C CYS A 58 6.54 -0.05 -6.87
N SER A 59 6.73 -1.30 -7.29
CA SER A 59 8.02 -2.03 -7.26
C SER A 59 9.10 -1.46 -8.18
N ASP A 60 8.77 -0.40 -8.92
CA ASP A 60 9.70 0.34 -9.76
C ASP A 60 10.54 1.36 -8.98
N GLY A 61 10.25 1.55 -7.68
CA GLY A 61 11.03 2.35 -6.74
C GLY A 61 10.96 3.86 -6.95
N VAL A 62 10.15 4.34 -7.90
CA VAL A 62 10.09 5.76 -8.29
C VAL A 62 8.64 6.24 -8.39
N GLY A 63 7.67 5.37 -8.67
CA GLY A 63 6.27 5.74 -8.78
C GLY A 63 5.50 5.61 -7.46
N GLN A 64 5.06 6.73 -6.92
CA GLN A 64 3.89 6.77 -6.04
C GLN A 64 2.67 7.17 -6.86
N ILE A 65 1.59 6.42 -6.74
CA ILE A 65 0.29 6.77 -7.34
C ILE A 65 -0.73 7.03 -6.25
N THR A 66 -1.49 8.11 -6.41
CA THR A 66 -2.63 8.39 -5.53
C THR A 66 -3.85 7.66 -6.07
N VAL A 67 -4.48 6.88 -5.22
CA VAL A 67 -5.71 6.14 -5.51
C VAL A 67 -6.80 6.63 -4.58
N VAL A 68 -7.96 6.90 -5.17
CA VAL A 68 -9.17 7.26 -4.44
C VAL A 68 -10.09 6.05 -4.44
N THR A 69 -10.70 5.76 -3.30
CA THR A 69 -11.69 4.68 -3.18
C THR A 69 -12.84 5.17 -2.30
N TYR A 70 -14.06 4.79 -2.66
CA TYR A 70 -15.24 5.13 -1.88
C TYR A 70 -15.65 3.95 -1.01
N ALA A 71 -15.39 4.04 0.29
CA ALA A 71 -15.83 3.05 1.26
C ALA A 71 -17.33 3.24 1.53
N ARG A 72 -18.14 2.33 0.97
CA ARG A 72 -19.61 2.39 1.08
C ARG A 72 -20.08 2.18 2.52
N PRO A 73 -21.26 2.70 2.90
CA PRO A 73 -21.83 2.46 4.22
C PRO A 73 -21.99 0.98 4.51
N GLN A 74 -21.73 0.57 5.76
CA GLN A 74 -21.94 -0.79 6.25
C GLN A 74 -21.33 -1.87 5.34
N ALA A 75 -20.14 -1.62 4.78
CA ALA A 75 -19.55 -2.48 3.77
C ALA A 75 -18.02 -2.52 3.82
N THR A 76 -17.47 -3.62 3.31
CA THR A 76 -16.05 -3.74 2.96
C THR A 76 -15.86 -3.44 1.48
N THR A 77 -14.90 -2.58 1.16
CA THR A 77 -14.57 -2.18 -0.21
C THR A 77 -13.11 -2.44 -0.49
N ASP A 78 -12.82 -3.14 -1.59
CA ASP A 78 -11.46 -3.39 -2.03
C ASP A 78 -10.95 -2.25 -2.93
N LEU A 79 -9.71 -1.85 -2.70
CA LEU A 79 -9.01 -0.86 -3.49
C LEU A 79 -8.59 -1.48 -4.83
N ARG A 80 -9.00 -0.85 -5.94
CA ARG A 80 -8.55 -1.23 -7.29
C ARG A 80 -7.25 -0.52 -7.61
N ILE A 81 -6.13 -1.22 -7.45
CA ILE A 81 -4.79 -0.65 -7.60
C ILE A 81 -4.08 -1.30 -8.79
N GLY A 82 -3.62 -0.48 -9.73
CA GLY A 82 -2.77 -0.91 -10.84
C GLY A 82 -1.51 -0.04 -10.91
N CYS A 83 -0.34 -0.69 -10.94
CA CYS A 83 0.93 0.01 -11.16
C CYS A 83 1.25 0.07 -12.66
N PRO A 84 1.74 1.21 -13.16
CA PRO A 84 2.06 1.37 -14.59
C PRO A 84 3.28 0.53 -14.98
N THR A 85 3.19 -0.19 -16.09
CA THR A 85 4.34 -0.92 -16.64
C THR A 85 5.48 0.04 -17.00
N LYS A 86 6.73 -0.44 -16.87
CA LYS A 86 7.91 0.31 -17.30
C LYS A 86 8.51 -0.27 -18.55
N THR A 87 8.75 0.58 -19.54
CA THR A 87 9.54 0.23 -20.71
C THR A 87 11.00 0.56 -20.43
N ILE A 88 11.84 -0.47 -20.39
CA ILE A 88 13.28 -0.37 -20.24
C ILE A 88 13.90 -0.35 -21.64
N PRO A 89 14.83 0.59 -21.93
CA PRO A 89 15.58 0.55 -23.18
C PRO A 89 16.21 -0.82 -23.42
N GLY A 90 16.28 -1.21 -24.69
CA GLY A 90 16.99 -2.43 -25.07
C GLY A 90 18.47 -2.37 -24.66
N GLN A 91 19.11 -3.53 -24.67
CA GLN A 91 20.56 -3.60 -24.46
C GLN A 91 21.27 -3.53 -25.81
N LEU A 92 22.50 -2.99 -25.81
CA LEU A 92 23.38 -3.12 -26.97
C LEU A 92 23.68 -4.60 -27.20
N GLN A 93 23.33 -5.10 -28.36
CA GLN A 93 23.59 -6.48 -28.77
C GLN A 93 24.61 -6.48 -29.89
N GLN A 94 25.69 -7.23 -29.68
CA GLN A 94 26.63 -7.54 -30.75
C GLN A 94 25.92 -8.41 -31.78
N GLN A 95 25.92 -7.96 -33.03
CA GLN A 95 25.36 -8.75 -34.10
C GLN A 95 26.28 -9.93 -34.43
N PRO A 96 25.71 -11.05 -34.90
CA PRO A 96 26.50 -12.16 -35.41
C PRO A 96 27.46 -11.70 -36.51
N PRO A 97 28.65 -12.32 -36.63
CA PRO A 97 29.55 -12.05 -37.74
C PRO A 97 28.89 -12.39 -39.07
N VAL A 98 29.08 -11.54 -40.07
CA VAL A 98 28.58 -11.76 -41.43
C VAL A 98 29.74 -12.10 -42.36
N LEU A 99 29.52 -12.96 -43.35
CA LEU A 99 30.55 -13.28 -44.34
C LEU A 99 30.93 -12.01 -45.10
N ASN A 100 32.23 -11.77 -45.26
CA ASN A 100 32.71 -10.63 -46.04
C ASN A 100 32.35 -10.83 -47.53
N PRO A 101 31.54 -9.94 -48.14
CA PRO A 101 31.19 -10.08 -49.56
C PRO A 101 32.36 -9.75 -50.51
N ASP A 102 33.34 -8.97 -50.07
CA ASP A 102 34.44 -8.45 -50.91
C ASP A 102 35.75 -9.23 -50.77
N GLY A 103 35.78 -10.31 -49.99
CA GLY A 103 37.00 -11.09 -49.77
C GLY A 103 36.87 -12.20 -48.73
N PRO A 104 37.97 -12.90 -48.42
CA PRO A 104 37.95 -13.94 -47.40
C PRO A 104 37.71 -13.36 -45.99
N GLY A 105 36.96 -14.09 -45.17
CA GLY A 105 36.79 -13.80 -43.73
C GLY A 105 35.38 -13.36 -43.32
N TYR A 106 35.26 -12.94 -42.06
CA TYR A 106 34.02 -12.44 -41.46
C TYR A 106 34.15 -10.98 -41.07
N ILE A 107 33.06 -10.23 -41.23
CA ILE A 107 32.91 -8.86 -40.73
C ILE A 107 32.09 -8.92 -39.43
N TYR A 108 32.50 -8.13 -38.44
CA TYR A 108 31.74 -7.95 -37.20
C TYR A 108 30.99 -6.62 -37.30
N PRO A 109 29.66 -6.64 -37.53
CA PRO A 109 28.89 -5.41 -37.62
C PRO A 109 28.94 -4.65 -36.29
N PRO A 110 28.74 -3.31 -36.31
CA PRO A 110 28.58 -2.56 -35.08
C PRO A 110 27.39 -3.10 -34.26
N PRO A 111 27.44 -3.01 -32.92
CA PRO A 111 26.31 -3.38 -32.08
C PRO A 111 25.05 -2.59 -32.43
N THR A 112 23.90 -3.24 -32.33
CA THR A 112 22.60 -2.57 -32.47
C THR A 112 21.82 -2.58 -31.17
N MET A 113 20.94 -1.59 -31.00
CA MET A 113 20.02 -1.57 -29.87
C MET A 113 19.03 -2.72 -30.01
N GLY A 114 18.99 -3.60 -29.02
CA GLY A 114 17.99 -4.64 -28.92
C GLY A 114 16.58 -4.05 -28.72
N PRO A 115 15.54 -4.90 -28.80
CA PRO A 115 14.18 -4.45 -28.53
C PRO A 115 14.04 -3.95 -27.08
N PRO A 116 13.17 -2.96 -26.83
CA PRO A 116 12.86 -2.54 -25.46
C PRO A 116 12.18 -3.69 -24.70
N GLN A 117 12.39 -3.72 -23.39
CA GLN A 117 11.77 -4.71 -22.51
C GLN A 117 10.66 -4.06 -21.69
N VAL A 118 9.50 -4.69 -21.63
CA VAL A 118 8.40 -4.25 -20.76
C VAL A 118 8.51 -4.97 -19.42
N LYS A 119 8.75 -4.20 -18.36
CA LYS A 119 8.76 -4.68 -16.98
C LYS A 119 7.39 -4.43 -16.36
N ILE A 120 6.73 -5.51 -15.97
CA ILE A 120 5.50 -5.43 -15.16
C ILE A 120 5.88 -5.00 -13.75
N THR A 121 5.20 -3.97 -13.26
CA THR A 121 5.34 -3.45 -11.89
C THR A 121 4.15 -3.88 -11.07
N HIS A 122 4.33 -3.97 -9.76
CA HIS A 122 3.28 -4.36 -8.82
C HIS A 122 3.32 -3.45 -7.59
N PRO A 123 2.20 -3.26 -6.90
CA PRO A 123 2.16 -2.49 -5.67
C PRO A 123 2.97 -3.21 -4.58
N VAL A 124 3.79 -2.46 -3.84
CA VAL A 124 4.62 -2.98 -2.73
C VAL A 124 4.21 -2.43 -1.38
N LEU A 125 3.60 -1.24 -1.35
CA LEU A 125 3.13 -0.59 -0.14
C LEU A 125 1.89 0.23 -0.47
N VAL A 126 0.89 0.16 0.42
CA VAL A 126 -0.30 1.03 0.39
C VAL A 126 -0.34 1.80 1.71
N GLU A 127 -0.39 3.12 1.61
CA GLU A 127 -0.51 4.01 2.75
C GLU A 127 -1.79 4.82 2.63
N HIS A 128 -2.76 4.56 3.48
CA HIS A 128 -3.98 5.36 3.59
C HIS A 128 -3.65 6.72 4.23
N ARG A 129 -4.04 7.82 3.58
CA ARG A 129 -3.65 9.18 3.96
C ARG A 129 -4.78 9.98 4.59
N SER A 130 -5.98 9.87 4.05
CA SER A 130 -7.14 10.59 4.56
C SER A 130 -8.43 9.84 4.25
N ALA A 131 -9.46 10.12 5.05
CA ALA A 131 -10.82 9.73 4.79
C ALA A 131 -11.75 10.90 5.11
N VAL A 132 -12.61 11.26 4.16
CA VAL A 132 -13.56 12.36 4.31
C VAL A 132 -14.93 11.86 3.89
N VAL A 133 -15.96 12.25 4.64
CA VAL A 133 -17.35 11.93 4.28
C VAL A 133 -17.68 12.55 2.92
N ASP A 134 -18.15 11.71 1.99
CA ASP A 134 -18.61 12.09 0.67
C ASP A 134 -19.85 11.24 0.30
N ASN A 135 -21.01 11.71 0.74
CA ASN A 135 -22.31 11.10 0.46
C ASN A 135 -22.85 11.43 -0.94
N SER A 136 -22.05 12.07 -1.80
CA SER A 136 -22.41 12.38 -3.18
C SER A 136 -21.23 12.06 -4.11
N PRO A 137 -20.74 10.80 -4.10
CA PRO A 137 -19.58 10.42 -4.88
C PRO A 137 -19.86 10.67 -6.36
N ARG A 138 -18.96 11.39 -7.03
CA ARG A 138 -19.01 11.48 -8.49
C ARG A 138 -18.84 10.07 -9.03
N GLN A 139 -19.73 9.65 -9.94
CA GLN A 139 -19.59 8.36 -10.61
C GLN A 139 -18.18 8.25 -11.19
N GLU A 140 -17.44 7.20 -10.81
CA GLU A 140 -16.16 6.91 -11.44
C GLU A 140 -16.41 6.75 -12.95
N PRO A 141 -15.57 7.35 -13.82
CA PRO A 141 -15.68 7.08 -15.23
C PRO A 141 -15.53 5.57 -15.43
N THR A 142 -16.54 4.94 -16.01
CA THR A 142 -16.50 3.54 -16.47
C THR A 142 -15.62 3.45 -17.72
N GLY A 143 -14.35 3.83 -17.58
CA GLY A 143 -13.34 3.76 -18.63
C GLY A 143 -12.73 2.37 -18.68
N SER A 144 -13.43 1.44 -19.35
CA SER A 144 -12.82 0.20 -19.81
C SER A 144 -11.87 0.54 -20.96
N ALA A 145 -10.61 0.80 -20.67
CA ALA A 145 -9.56 0.75 -21.69
C ALA A 145 -9.06 -0.69 -21.76
N GLY A 146 -9.40 -1.37 -22.87
CA GLY A 146 -8.98 -2.73 -23.19
C GLY A 146 -7.56 -2.83 -23.71
#